data_AF-A0A090T5A6-F1
#
_entry.id   AF-A0A090T5A6-F1
#
_cell.length_a   1.000
_cell.length_b   1.000
_cell.length_c   1.000
_cell.angle_alpha   90.00
_cell.angle_beta   90.00
_cell.angle_gamma   90.00
#
_symmetry.space_group_name_H-M   'P 1'
#
loop_
_entity.id
_entity.type
_entity.pdbx_description
1 polymer ?
#
loop_
_entity_poly.entity_id
_entity_poly.type
_entity_poly.pdbx_seq_one_letter_code
_entity_poly.pdbx_strand_id
1 'polypeptide(L)'
;MTADRDSQLKHFETIAAFPANVTTYDDKLFDQEVEFLGGQKARQLFAEVANNIKPVAPAKGDHVARSIVLENALMEVLDEDKDIKTALAEAERLIKRRTRNL
;
A
#
# COMPACT_ATOMS: atom_id res chain seq x y z
N MET A 1 18.94 -3.01 -5.67
CA MET A 1 17.99 -2.03 -6.25
C MET A 1 17.25 -1.24 -5.18
N THR A 2 16.41 -1.84 -4.33
CA THR A 2 15.71 -1.15 -3.21
C THR A 2 16.60 -0.75 -2.03
N ALA A 3 17.82 -1.28 -1.93
CA ALA A 3 18.79 -0.90 -0.90
C ALA A 3 19.78 0.18 -1.37
N ASP A 4 19.91 0.40 -2.69
CA ASP A 4 20.85 1.38 -3.22
C ASP A 4 20.20 2.77 -3.24
N ARG A 5 20.78 3.71 -2.48
CA ARG A 5 20.24 5.06 -2.29
C ARG A 5 20.30 5.85 -3.60
N ASP A 6 21.45 5.87 -4.24
CA ASP A 6 21.73 6.73 -5.40
C ASP A 6 20.90 6.30 -6.61
N SER A 7 20.75 4.98 -6.83
CA SER A 7 19.86 4.47 -7.87
C SER A 7 18.41 4.90 -7.65
N GLN A 8 17.94 4.90 -6.40
CA GLN A 8 16.57 5.32 -6.09
C GLN A 8 16.35 6.81 -6.25
N LEU A 9 17.29 7.64 -5.82
CA LEU A 9 17.26 9.07 -6.09
C LEU A 9 17.27 9.35 -7.60
N LYS A 10 18.06 8.58 -8.37
CA LYS A 10 18.08 8.71 -9.83
C LYS A 10 16.76 8.34 -10.49
N HIS A 11 16.12 7.26 -10.05
CA HIS A 11 14.78 6.90 -10.55
C HIS A 11 13.71 7.90 -10.11
N PHE A 12 13.82 8.45 -8.91
CA PHE A 12 12.90 9.46 -8.43
C PHE A 12 12.99 10.74 -9.27
N GLU A 13 14.21 11.19 -9.59
CA GLU A 13 14.44 12.33 -10.47
C GLU A 13 13.94 12.09 -11.90
N THR A 14 14.20 10.92 -12.47
CA THR A 14 14.00 10.68 -13.91
C THR A 14 12.60 10.17 -14.28
N ILE A 15 11.98 9.35 -13.44
CA ILE A 15 10.69 8.72 -13.71
C ILE A 15 9.68 8.90 -12.57
N ALA A 16 9.97 9.77 -11.61
CA ALA A 16 9.13 10.03 -10.43
C ALA A 16 8.81 8.77 -9.60
N ALA A 17 9.67 7.74 -9.66
CA ALA A 17 9.51 6.54 -8.84
C ALA A 17 9.82 6.87 -7.38
N PHE A 18 8.78 6.92 -6.54
CA PHE A 18 8.94 7.28 -5.13
C PHE A 18 9.84 6.24 -4.40
N PRO A 19 10.92 6.68 -3.72
CA PRO A 19 11.86 5.76 -3.10
C PRO A 19 11.24 4.94 -1.96
N ALA A 20 11.52 3.64 -1.95
CA ALA A 20 11.17 2.76 -0.82
C ALA A 20 12.21 2.84 0.31
N ASN A 21 13.43 3.27 0.01
CA ASN A 21 14.48 3.47 1.00
C ASN A 21 14.27 4.80 1.75
N VAL A 22 13.81 4.71 2.99
CA VAL A 22 13.51 5.87 3.86
C VAL A 22 14.69 6.80 4.12
N THR A 23 15.92 6.30 3.94
CA THR A 23 17.10 7.18 4.09
C THR A 23 17.09 8.29 3.06
N THR A 24 16.50 8.10 1.87
CA THR A 24 16.49 9.09 0.76
C THR A 24 15.69 10.36 1.03
N TYR A 25 14.85 10.38 2.06
CA TYR A 25 13.85 11.43 2.28
C TYR A 25 14.43 12.77 2.77
N ASP A 26 15.72 12.79 3.12
CA ASP A 26 16.50 13.99 3.45
C ASP A 26 17.08 14.70 2.22
N ASP A 27 16.90 14.15 1.01
CA ASP A 27 17.40 14.74 -0.22
C ASP A 27 16.58 15.97 -0.66
N LYS A 28 17.26 16.96 -1.26
CA LYS A 28 16.65 18.22 -1.74
C LYS A 28 15.54 18.01 -2.77
N LEU A 29 15.51 16.86 -3.46
CA LEU A 29 14.40 16.50 -4.35
C LEU A 29 13.04 16.50 -3.63
N PHE A 30 13.01 16.27 -2.32
CA PHE A 30 11.79 16.28 -1.51
C PHE A 30 11.29 17.70 -1.20
N ASP A 31 12.17 18.71 -1.24
CA ASP A 31 11.82 20.11 -0.96
C ASP A 31 11.27 20.85 -2.18
N GLN A 32 11.34 20.25 -3.37
CA GLN A 32 10.87 20.84 -4.60
C GLN A 32 9.34 20.92 -4.64
N GLU A 33 8.85 22.03 -5.19
CA GLU A 33 7.44 22.25 -5.44
C GLU A 33 6.92 21.33 -6.55
N VAL A 34 5.70 20.83 -6.38
CA VAL A 34 5.01 20.02 -7.38
C VAL A 34 3.97 20.91 -8.07
N GLU A 35 4.25 21.33 -9.30
CA GLU A 35 3.40 22.25 -10.08
C GLU A 35 1.97 21.73 -10.25
N PHE A 36 1.82 20.44 -10.56
CA PHE A 36 0.50 19.79 -10.68
C PHE A 36 -0.36 19.93 -9.42
N LEU A 37 0.28 20.05 -8.25
CA LEU A 37 -0.37 20.22 -6.95
C LEU A 37 -0.38 21.69 -6.49
N GLY A 38 -0.24 22.64 -7.42
CA GLY A 38 -0.29 24.08 -7.13
C GLY A 38 0.91 24.59 -6.34
N GLY A 39 2.10 24.01 -6.56
CA GLY A 39 3.34 24.44 -5.90
C GLY A 39 3.56 23.84 -4.52
N GLN A 40 2.73 22.89 -4.09
CA GLN A 40 2.93 22.22 -2.81
C GLN A 40 4.21 21.38 -2.78
N LYS A 41 4.90 21.39 -1.64
CA LYS A 41 6.02 20.48 -1.33
C LYS A 41 5.53 19.09 -0.93
N ALA A 42 4.68 18.49 -1.77
CA ALA A 42 3.93 17.27 -1.44
C ALA A 42 4.83 16.06 -1.13
N ARG A 43 6.05 16.04 -1.66
CA ARG A 43 7.01 14.95 -1.42
C ARG A 43 7.41 14.85 0.06
N GLN A 44 7.48 15.97 0.78
CA GLN A 44 7.69 15.97 2.24
C GLN A 44 6.54 15.25 2.97
N LEU A 45 5.30 15.55 2.59
CA LEU A 45 4.12 14.88 3.14
C LEU A 45 4.13 13.38 2.82
N PHE A 46 4.50 13.00 1.60
CA PHE A 46 4.60 11.58 1.23
C PHE A 46 5.67 10.84 2.05
N ALA A 47 6.82 11.49 2.28
CA ALA A 47 7.88 10.95 3.13
C ALA A 47 7.43 10.79 4.59
N GLU A 48 6.71 11.78 5.13
CA GLU A 48 6.11 11.70 6.47
C GLU A 48 5.14 10.52 6.55
N VAL A 49 4.23 10.37 5.59
CA VAL A 49 3.29 9.25 5.54
C VAL A 49 4.04 7.92 5.48
N ALA A 50 5.03 7.79 4.59
CA ALA A 50 5.83 6.57 4.43
C ALA A 50 6.55 6.16 5.71
N ASN A 51 7.13 7.11 6.46
CA ASN A 51 7.77 6.85 7.75
C ASN A 51 6.80 6.37 8.84
N ASN A 52 5.50 6.65 8.69
CA ASN A 52 4.47 6.26 9.64
C ASN A 52 3.73 4.97 9.27
N ILE A 53 4.04 4.35 8.12
CA ILE A 53 3.43 3.08 7.72
C ILE A 53 3.90 1.96 8.66
N LYS A 54 2.95 1.31 9.33
CA LYS A 54 3.24 0.10 10.12
C LYS A 54 3.48 -1.07 9.16
N PRO A 55 4.64 -1.76 9.24
CA PRO A 55 4.91 -2.88 8.37
C PRO A 55 3.94 -4.03 8.65
N VAL A 56 3.46 -4.66 7.58
CA VAL A 56 2.65 -5.88 7.64
C VAL A 56 3.43 -6.97 6.92
N ALA A 57 3.63 -8.10 7.58
CA ALA A 57 4.33 -9.24 6.98
C ALA A 57 3.38 -9.98 6.02
N PRO A 58 3.82 -10.31 4.79
CA PRO A 58 3.04 -11.15 3.91
C PRO A 58 2.80 -12.54 4.51
N ALA A 59 1.59 -13.07 4.37
CA ALA A 59 1.27 -14.44 4.75
C ALA A 59 1.14 -15.33 3.51
N LYS A 60 1.47 -16.62 3.64
CA LYS A 60 1.34 -17.60 2.54
C LYS A 60 -0.06 -17.61 1.91
N GLY A 61 -1.09 -17.33 2.71
CA GLY A 61 -2.49 -17.30 2.30
C GLY A 61 -2.99 -15.96 1.74
N ASP A 62 -2.15 -14.93 1.57
CA ASP A 62 -2.60 -13.59 1.19
C ASP A 62 -3.38 -13.56 -0.13
N HIS A 63 -2.96 -14.37 -1.11
CA HIS A 63 -3.68 -14.50 -2.39
C HIS A 63 -5.09 -15.07 -2.20
N VAL A 64 -5.26 -16.03 -1.27
CA VAL A 64 -6.57 -16.60 -0.92
C VAL A 64 -7.42 -15.56 -0.21
N ALA A 65 -6.83 -14.85 0.77
CA ALA A 65 -7.52 -13.79 1.50
C ALA A 65 -7.97 -12.66 0.57
N ARG A 66 -7.09 -12.23 -0.35
CA ARG A 66 -7.38 -11.21 -1.35
C ARG A 66 -8.59 -11.58 -2.21
N SER A 67 -8.63 -12.78 -2.77
CA SER A 67 -9.76 -13.21 -3.61
C SER A 67 -11.06 -13.25 -2.80
N ILE A 68 -11.05 -13.82 -1.59
CA ILE A 68 -12.26 -13.88 -0.75
C ILE A 68 -12.76 -12.47 -0.38
N VAL A 69 -11.86 -11.56 -0.02
CA VAL A 69 -12.25 -10.22 0.45
C VAL A 69 -12.62 -9.30 -0.71
N LEU A 70 -11.75 -9.16 -1.71
CA LEU A 70 -11.93 -8.15 -2.76
C LEU A 70 -12.88 -8.60 -3.88
N GLU A 71 -12.92 -9.90 -4.20
CA GLU A 71 -13.70 -10.39 -5.35
C GLU A 71 -15.09 -10.90 -4.94
N ASN A 72 -15.29 -11.25 -3.66
CA ASN A 72 -16.58 -11.73 -3.15
C ASN A 72 -17.17 -10.80 -2.10
N ALA A 73 -16.58 -10.75 -0.89
CA ALA A 73 -17.21 -10.07 0.25
C ALA A 73 -17.42 -8.57 0.01
N LEU A 74 -16.47 -7.89 -0.65
CA LEU A 74 -16.62 -6.49 -1.04
C LEU A 74 -17.75 -6.30 -2.05
N MET A 75 -17.89 -7.20 -3.03
CA MET A 75 -18.94 -7.14 -4.04
C MET A 75 -20.32 -7.34 -3.42
N GLU A 76 -20.47 -8.30 -2.49
CA GLU A 76 -21.73 -8.50 -1.75
C GLU A 76 -22.14 -7.25 -0.95
N VAL A 77 -21.19 -6.51 -0.37
CA VAL A 77 -21.48 -5.26 0.34
C VAL A 77 -21.90 -4.17 -0.64
N LEU A 78 -21.15 -3.99 -1.74
CA LEU A 78 -21.36 -2.87 -2.67
C LEU A 78 -22.59 -3.06 -3.57
N ASP A 79 -22.81 -4.27 -4.07
CA ASP A 79 -23.81 -4.56 -5.09
C ASP A 79 -25.09 -5.15 -4.51
N GLU A 80 -25.02 -5.82 -3.35
CA GLU A 80 -26.15 -6.51 -2.72
C GLU A 80 -26.57 -5.91 -1.37
N ASP A 81 -25.96 -4.79 -0.96
CA ASP A 81 -26.21 -4.09 0.31
C ASP A 81 -26.07 -5.00 1.54
N LYS A 82 -25.19 -6.00 1.45
CA LYS A 82 -24.91 -6.91 2.58
C LYS A 82 -24.25 -6.14 3.72
N ASP A 83 -24.68 -6.41 4.95
CA ASP A 83 -24.06 -5.83 6.14
C ASP A 83 -22.55 -6.16 6.21
N ILE A 84 -21.73 -5.12 6.42
CA ILE A 84 -20.27 -5.20 6.41
C ILE A 84 -19.75 -6.19 7.46
N LYS A 85 -20.31 -6.20 8.67
CA LYS A 85 -19.83 -7.09 9.74
C LYS A 85 -20.14 -8.54 9.41
N THR A 86 -21.28 -8.79 8.80
CA THR A 86 -21.71 -10.11 8.33
C THR A 86 -20.79 -10.60 7.22
N ALA A 87 -20.54 -9.79 6.18
CA ALA A 87 -19.63 -10.11 5.09
C ALA A 87 -18.21 -10.41 5.59
N LEU A 88 -17.67 -9.61 6.51
CA LEU A 88 -16.35 -9.84 7.10
C LEU A 88 -16.29 -11.12 7.95
N ALA A 89 -17.32 -11.40 8.75
CA ALA A 89 -17.37 -12.61 9.57
C ALA A 89 -17.41 -13.89 8.71
N GLU A 90 -18.11 -13.85 7.58
CA GLU A 90 -18.16 -14.97 6.64
C GLU A 90 -16.84 -15.12 5.86
N ALA A 91 -16.26 -14.02 5.39
CA ALA A 91 -14.95 -14.00 4.76
C ALA A 91 -13.86 -14.60 5.69
N GLU A 92 -13.85 -14.22 6.97
CA GLU A 92 -12.93 -14.77 7.96
C GLU A 92 -13.06 -16.30 8.08
N ARG A 93 -14.30 -16.81 8.14
CA ARG A 93 -14.56 -18.26 8.20
C ARG A 93 -14.03 -18.97 6.96
N LEU A 94 -14.24 -18.39 5.77
CA LEU A 94 -13.75 -18.95 4.51
C LEU A 94 -12.22 -18.96 4.42
N ILE A 95 -11.57 -17.87 4.84
CA ILE A 95 -10.11 -17.77 4.89
C ILE A 95 -9.56 -18.86 5.81
N LYS A 96 -10.01 -18.92 7.07
CA LYS A 96 -9.57 -19.93 8.05
C LYS A 96 -9.74 -21.36 7.52
N ARG A 97 -10.83 -21.64 6.81
CA ARG A 97 -11.07 -22.96 6.20
C ARG A 97 -10.09 -23.26 5.07
N ARG A 98 -9.85 -22.32 4.15
CA ARG A 98 -9.02 -22.54 2.96
C ARG A 98 -7.52 -22.51 3.26
N THR A 99 -7.11 -21.80 4.30
CA THR A 99 -5.70 -21.71 4.69
C THR A 99 -5.28 -22.74 5.74
N ARG A 100 -6.18 -23.63 6.17
CA ARG A 100 -5.95 -24.58 7.28
C ARG A 100 -4.71 -25.47 7.10
N ASN A 101 -4.33 -25.75 5.84
CA ASN A 101 -3.25 -26.69 5.51
C ASN A 101 -2.09 -26.02 4.73
N LEU A 102 -1.97 -24.69 4.77
CA LEU A 102 -0.89 -23.92 4.11
C LEU A 102 0.38 -23.78 4.97
#